data_AF-A0A379VPF7-F1
#
_entry.id   AF-A0A379VPF7-F1
#
_cell.length_a   1.000
_cell.length_b   1.000
_cell.length_c   1.000
_cell.angle_alpha   90.00
_cell.angle_beta   90.00
_cell.angle_gamma   90.00
#
_symmetry.space_group_name_H-M   'P 1'
#
loop_
_entity.id
_entity.type
_entity.pdbx_description
1 polymer ?
#
loop_
_entity_poly.entity_id
_entity_poly.type
_entity_poly.pdbx_seq_one_letter_code
_entity_poly.pdbx_strand_id
1 'polypeptide(L)'
;MRQTKLYPVVMAGGSGSRLWPLSRVLYPKQFLCLKGDLTMLQTTICRLNGVECESPVVICNEQHRFIVAEQLRQLNKLTENIILEPAGRNTAPAIALAALAATRQHTDCDPLMLVLAADHAIANEEAFATRCAAPCPVPTRANW
;
A
#
# COMPACT_ATOMS: atom_id res chain seq x y z
N MET A 1 -4.13 15.94 -22.12
CA MET A 1 -3.21 15.73 -20.97
C MET A 1 -3.11 14.22 -20.77
N ARG A 2 -1.91 13.62 -20.71
CA ARG A 2 -1.80 12.19 -20.37
C ARG A 2 -2.32 12.04 -18.94
N GLN A 3 -3.37 11.26 -18.76
CA GLN A 3 -3.86 10.90 -17.45
C GLN A 3 -2.85 9.92 -16.85
N THR A 4 -1.96 10.41 -15.98
CA THR A 4 -1.01 9.55 -15.27
C THR A 4 -1.82 8.71 -14.29
N LYS A 5 -1.90 7.40 -14.53
CA LYS A 5 -2.51 6.48 -13.57
C LYS A 5 -1.70 6.49 -12.27
N LEU A 6 -2.40 6.45 -11.14
CA LEU A 6 -1.75 6.41 -9.84
C LEU A 6 -1.07 5.05 -9.65
N TYR A 7 0.14 5.06 -9.10
CA TYR A 7 0.87 3.87 -8.67
C TYR A 7 0.64 3.65 -7.16
N PRO A 8 -0.26 2.74 -6.74
CA PRO A 8 -0.60 2.60 -5.34
C PRO A 8 0.46 1.78 -4.60
N VAL A 9 0.93 2.31 -3.48
CA VAL A 9 1.89 1.65 -2.59
C VAL A 9 1.26 1.49 -1.21
N VAL A 10 1.02 0.25 -0.81
CA VAL A 10 0.46 -0.10 0.50
C VAL A 10 1.58 -0.55 1.43
N MET A 11 1.83 0.23 2.47
CA MET A 11 2.81 -0.06 3.51
C MET A 11 2.18 -0.97 4.57
N ALA A 12 2.59 -2.23 4.57
CA ALA A 12 2.20 -3.25 5.55
C ALA A 12 3.32 -3.53 6.58
N GLY A 13 4.21 -2.56 6.78
CA GLY A 13 5.30 -2.62 7.75
C GLY A 13 4.86 -2.16 9.15
N GLY A 14 4.96 -3.05 10.14
CA GLY A 14 4.69 -2.72 11.54
C GLY A 14 4.58 -3.96 12.42
N SER A 15 5.19 -3.92 13.61
CA SER A 15 5.17 -5.04 14.57
C SER A 15 3.87 -5.18 15.36
N GLY A 16 2.98 -4.18 15.28
CA GLY A 16 1.65 -4.24 15.88
C GLY A 16 1.62 -4.31 17.41
N SER A 17 2.69 -3.96 18.14
CA SER A 17 2.80 -4.18 19.60
C SER A 17 1.72 -3.52 20.47
N ARG A 18 0.99 -2.53 19.96
CA ARG A 18 -0.02 -1.75 20.70
C ARG A 18 -1.37 -2.45 20.89
N LEU A 19 -1.66 -3.54 20.17
CA LEU A 19 -2.93 -4.29 20.26
C LEU A 19 -2.75 -5.65 20.93
N TRP A 20 -1.72 -5.82 21.75
CA TRP A 20 -1.59 -7.03 22.56
C TRP A 20 -2.81 -7.19 23.48
N PRO A 21 -3.42 -8.39 23.63
CA PRO A 21 -2.96 -9.71 23.15
C PRO A 21 -3.42 -10.11 21.74
N LEU A 22 -4.22 -9.27 21.06
CA LEU A 22 -4.79 -9.57 19.74
C LEU A 22 -3.72 -9.61 18.65
N SER A 23 -2.72 -8.74 18.72
CA SER A 23 -1.57 -8.75 17.82
C SER A 23 -0.38 -9.50 18.43
N ARG A 24 0.33 -10.24 17.57
CA ARG A 24 1.57 -10.95 17.92
C ARG A 24 2.68 -10.49 16.98
N VAL A 25 3.93 -10.69 17.37
CA VAL A 25 5.11 -10.32 16.55
C VAL A 25 5.01 -10.90 15.12
N LEU A 26 4.54 -12.14 15.00
CA LEU A 26 4.34 -12.82 13.71
C LEU A 26 2.97 -12.56 13.08
N TYR A 27 2.03 -11.96 13.81
CA TYR A 27 0.69 -11.62 13.32
C TYR A 27 0.31 -10.18 13.71
N PRO A 28 0.91 -9.18 13.04
CA PRO A 28 0.58 -7.78 13.25
C PRO A 28 -0.88 -7.43 13.01
N LYS A 29 -1.28 -6.26 13.52
CA LYS A 29 -2.67 -5.79 13.48
C LYS A 29 -3.26 -5.64 12.09
N GLN A 30 -2.44 -5.30 11.09
CA GLN A 30 -2.90 -5.09 9.71
C GLN A 30 -3.47 -6.38 9.09
N PHE A 31 -3.17 -7.54 9.68
CA PHE A 31 -3.65 -8.84 9.24
C PHE A 31 -4.86 -9.35 10.03
N LEU A 32 -5.38 -8.58 10.98
CA LEU A 32 -6.56 -8.94 11.77
C LEU A 32 -7.84 -8.39 11.15
N CYS A 33 -8.92 -9.17 11.24
CA CYS A 33 -10.28 -8.73 10.92
C CYS A 33 -10.85 -7.95 12.12
N LEU A 34 -10.50 -6.67 12.24
CA LEU A 34 -10.96 -5.82 13.36
C LEU A 34 -12.35 -5.20 13.11
N LYS A 35 -12.75 -5.07 11.84
CA LYS A 35 -14.04 -4.50 11.43
C LYS A 35 -14.59 -5.33 10.26
N GLY A 36 -15.48 -6.28 10.57
CA GLY A 36 -16.11 -7.15 9.57
C GLY A 36 -15.24 -8.34 9.17
N ASP A 37 -15.43 -8.82 7.94
CA ASP A 37 -14.88 -10.10 7.47
C ASP A 37 -13.47 -9.96 6.85
N LEU A 38 -13.10 -8.76 6.42
CA LEU A 38 -11.80 -8.48 5.79
C LEU A 38 -10.76 -7.99 6.79
N THR A 39 -9.50 -8.33 6.54
CA THR A 39 -8.37 -7.76 7.29
C THR A 39 -8.16 -6.28 6.94
N MET A 40 -7.47 -5.51 7.79
CA MET A 40 -7.19 -4.10 7.48
C MET A 40 -6.42 -3.91 6.17
N LEU A 41 -5.47 -4.80 5.88
CA LEU A 41 -4.76 -4.83 4.60
C LEU A 41 -5.74 -5.04 3.45
N GLN A 42 -6.61 -6.06 3.56
CA GLN A 42 -7.59 -6.36 2.52
C GLN A 42 -8.57 -5.21 2.30
N THR A 43 -9.09 -4.62 3.38
CA THR A 43 -9.96 -3.43 3.29
C THR A 43 -9.24 -2.28 2.59
N THR A 44 -7.96 -2.06 2.89
CA THR A 44 -7.17 -1.00 2.24
C THR A 44 -6.99 -1.24 0.74
N ILE A 45 -6.78 -2.49 0.34
CA ILE A 45 -6.66 -2.88 -1.07
C ILE A 45 -8.02 -2.79 -1.79
N CYS A 46 -9.10 -3.26 -1.17
CA CYS A 46 -10.45 -3.18 -1.74
C CYS A 46 -10.90 -1.73 -1.99
N ARG A 47 -10.49 -0.79 -1.12
CA ARG A 47 -10.78 0.64 -1.28
C ARG A 47 -10.23 1.23 -2.58
N LEU A 48 -9.15 0.66 -3.12
CA LEU A 48 -8.57 1.09 -4.39
C LEU A 48 -9.41 0.72 -5.61
N ASN A 49 -10.38 -0.21 -5.49
CA ASN A 49 -11.24 -0.59 -6.61
C ASN A 49 -12.09 0.60 -7.14
N GLY A 50 -12.34 1.62 -6.31
CA GLY A 50 -13.03 2.85 -6.70
C GLY A 50 -12.12 3.97 -7.20
N VAL A 51 -10.80 3.71 -7.31
CA VAL A 51 -9.79 4.71 -7.71
C VAL A 51 -9.17 4.27 -9.03
N GLU A 52 -9.03 5.20 -9.98
CA GLU A 52 -8.33 4.93 -11.24
C GLU A 52 -6.81 4.84 -11.00
N CYS A 53 -6.33 3.62 -10.77
CA CYS A 53 -4.95 3.34 -10.42
C CYS A 53 -4.47 2.00 -11.00
N GLU A 54 -3.15 1.77 -10.94
CA GLU A 54 -2.52 0.51 -11.30
C GLU A 54 -2.75 -0.57 -10.23
N SER A 55 -2.28 -1.79 -10.47
CA SER A 55 -2.27 -2.84 -9.45
C SER A 55 -1.47 -2.37 -8.22
N PRO A 56 -2.00 -2.55 -6.99
CA PRO A 56 -1.33 -2.06 -5.80
C PRO A 56 -0.07 -2.86 -5.52
N VAL A 57 1.00 -2.18 -5.12
CA VAL A 57 2.22 -2.80 -4.62
C VAL A 57 2.23 -2.76 -3.10
N VAL A 58 2.46 -3.91 -2.47
CA VAL A 58 2.51 -4.05 -1.01
C VAL A 58 3.97 -4.14 -0.57
N ILE A 59 4.37 -3.27 0.36
CA ILE A 59 5.68 -3.33 1.01
C ILE A 59 5.51 -3.94 2.39
N CYS A 60 6.25 -5.00 2.67
CA CYS A 60 6.19 -5.68 3.96
C CYS A 60 7.55 -6.25 4.37
N ASN A 61 7.69 -6.61 5.65
CA ASN A 61 8.88 -7.31 6.12
C ASN A 61 8.92 -8.74 5.57
N GLU A 62 10.11 -9.27 5.32
CA GLU A 62 10.31 -10.65 4.86
C GLU A 62 9.61 -11.70 5.74
N GLN A 63 9.55 -11.49 7.05
CA GLN A 63 8.85 -12.37 7.99
C GLN A 63 7.34 -12.49 7.72
N HIS A 64 6.74 -11.49 7.07
CA HIS A 64 5.31 -11.45 6.76
C HIS A 64 5.01 -11.78 5.29
N ARG A 65 6.00 -12.21 4.50
CA ARG A 65 5.84 -12.47 3.06
C ARG A 65 4.69 -13.44 2.74
N PHE A 66 4.55 -14.49 3.54
CA PHE A 66 3.56 -15.54 3.28
C PHE A 66 2.14 -15.08 3.59
N ILE A 67 1.95 -14.35 4.69
CA ILE A 67 0.62 -13.84 5.07
C ILE A 67 0.14 -12.75 4.13
N VAL A 68 1.04 -11.86 3.67
CA VAL A 68 0.72 -10.85 2.66
C VAL A 68 0.35 -11.51 1.34
N ALA A 69 1.13 -12.49 0.88
CA ALA A 69 0.84 -13.22 -0.35
C ALA A 69 -0.51 -13.95 -0.28
N GLU A 70 -0.83 -14.58 0.85
CA GLU A 70 -2.11 -15.26 1.06
C GLU A 70 -3.30 -14.28 1.03
N GLN A 71 -3.19 -13.13 1.71
CA GLN A 71 -4.25 -12.13 1.70
C GLN A 71 -4.48 -11.51 0.32
N LEU A 72 -3.42 -11.29 -0.45
CA LEU A 72 -3.51 -10.85 -1.85
C LEU A 72 -4.13 -11.92 -2.75
N ARG A 73 -3.79 -13.19 -2.53
CA ARG A 73 -4.37 -14.33 -3.25
C ARG A 73 -5.87 -14.44 -3.01
N GLN A 74 -6.32 -14.30 -1.77
CA GLN A 74 -7.74 -14.30 -1.41
C GLN A 74 -8.54 -13.20 -2.12
N LEU A 75 -7.90 -12.09 -2.46
CA LEU A 75 -8.49 -11.00 -3.24
C LEU A 75 -8.33 -11.14 -4.76
N ASN A 76 -7.65 -12.18 -5.25
CA ASN A 76 -7.23 -12.33 -6.65
C ASN A 76 -6.39 -11.14 -7.16
N LYS A 77 -5.55 -10.56 -6.30
CA LYS A 77 -4.69 -9.39 -6.58
C LYS A 77 -3.20 -9.70 -6.48
N LEU A 78 -2.81 -10.99 -6.40
CA LEU A 78 -1.42 -11.40 -6.33
C LEU A 78 -0.80 -11.47 -7.75
N THR A 79 0.03 -10.48 -8.11
CA THR A 79 0.64 -10.35 -9.44
C THR A 79 2.08 -9.85 -9.35
N GLU A 80 2.93 -10.51 -8.54
CA GLU A 80 4.33 -10.10 -8.28
C GLU A 80 4.48 -8.68 -7.70
N ASN A 81 3.47 -8.26 -6.97
CA ASN A 81 3.30 -6.90 -6.44
C ASN A 81 3.69 -6.80 -4.96
N ILE A 82 4.65 -7.61 -4.50
CA ILE A 82 5.14 -7.59 -3.11
C ILE A 82 6.61 -7.22 -3.10
N ILE A 83 6.95 -6.16 -2.37
CA ILE A 83 8.32 -5.76 -2.09
C ILE A 83 8.65 -6.16 -0.65
N LEU A 84 9.73 -6.92 -0.49
CA LEU A 84 10.18 -7.41 0.82
C LEU A 84 11.30 -6.52 1.36
N GLU A 85 11.09 -5.98 2.56
CA GLU A 85 12.12 -5.31 3.32
C GLU A 85 12.86 -6.31 4.22
N PRO A 86 14.21 -6.35 4.20
CA PRO A 86 14.99 -7.26 5.03
C PRO A 86 14.90 -6.92 6.52
N ALA A 87 14.64 -5.64 6.84
CA ALA A 87 14.45 -5.16 8.20
C ALA A 87 13.49 -3.97 8.18
N GLY A 88 12.66 -3.84 9.22
CA GLY A 88 11.80 -2.67 9.38
C GLY A 88 12.65 -1.41 9.63
N ARG A 89 12.75 -0.53 8.64
CA ARG A 89 13.54 0.72 8.70
C ARG A 89 12.67 1.99 8.70
N ASN A 90 11.41 1.87 9.12
CA ASN A 90 10.38 2.93 9.10
C ASN A 90 9.95 3.34 7.68
N THR A 91 9.13 4.39 7.61
CA THR A 91 8.38 4.79 6.41
C THR A 91 9.24 5.32 5.27
N ALA A 92 10.26 6.13 5.56
CA ALA A 92 11.03 6.80 4.50
C ALA A 92 11.81 5.82 3.60
N PRO A 93 12.53 4.81 4.12
CA PRO A 93 13.19 3.81 3.28
C PRO A 93 12.21 2.96 2.46
N ALA A 94 11.05 2.60 3.04
CA ALA A 94 10.01 1.88 2.33
C ALA A 94 9.49 2.69 1.13
N ILE A 95 9.18 3.98 1.33
CA ILE A 95 8.72 4.86 0.24
C ILE A 95 9.81 5.03 -0.83
N ALA A 96 11.07 5.21 -0.43
CA ALA A 96 12.18 5.34 -1.37
C ALA A 96 12.34 4.07 -2.23
N LEU A 97 12.24 2.89 -1.63
CA LEU A 97 12.27 1.62 -2.35
C LEU A 97 11.11 1.49 -3.35
N ALA A 98 9.91 1.91 -2.95
CA ALA A 98 8.74 1.95 -3.81
C ALA A 98 8.93 2.89 -5.01
N ALA A 99 9.49 4.08 -4.79
CA ALA A 99 9.76 5.06 -5.83
C ALA A 99 10.80 4.58 -6.83
N LEU A 100 11.86 3.90 -6.36
CA LEU A 100 12.84 3.26 -7.22
C LEU A 100 12.23 2.11 -8.04
N ALA A 101 11.32 1.33 -7.45
CA ALA A 101 10.61 0.28 -8.18
C ALA A 101 9.69 0.87 -9.26
N ALA A 102 8.92 1.91 -8.92
CA ALA A 102 8.01 2.59 -9.84
C ALA A 102 8.76 3.21 -11.03
N THR A 103 9.85 3.94 -10.78
CA THR A 103 10.67 4.57 -11.84
C THR A 103 11.39 3.55 -12.74
N ARG A 104 11.68 2.34 -12.24
CA ARG A 104 12.21 1.25 -13.06
C ARG A 104 11.15 0.62 -13.97
N GLN A 105 9.91 0.52 -13.49
CA GLN A 105 8.79 -0.02 -14.28
C GLN A 105 8.27 0.98 -15.32
N HIS A 106 8.39 2.28 -15.02
CA HIS A 106 7.90 3.37 -15.86
C HIS A 106 9.08 4.16 -16.44
N THR A 107 9.58 3.76 -17.61
CA THR A 107 10.73 4.44 -18.26
C THR A 107 10.32 5.71 -19.02
N ASP A 108 9.05 5.80 -19.44
CA ASP A 108 8.56 6.88 -20.32
C ASP A 108 7.88 8.04 -19.58
N CYS A 109 7.70 7.93 -18.26
CA CYS A 109 7.04 8.95 -17.45
C CYS A 109 7.53 8.92 -15.98
N ASP A 110 7.29 10.03 -15.28
CA ASP A 110 7.48 10.12 -13.82
C ASP A 110 6.17 9.70 -13.14
N PRO A 111 6.10 8.52 -12.48
CA PRO A 111 4.86 7.96 -11.96
C PRO A 111 4.37 8.71 -10.71
N LEU A 112 3.08 8.98 -10.64
CA LEU A 112 2.46 9.58 -9.45
C LEU A 112 2.10 8.48 -8.44
N MET A 113 2.83 8.44 -7.32
CA MET A 113 2.63 7.42 -6.28
C MET A 113 1.57 7.81 -5.26
N LEU A 114 0.66 6.88 -4.96
CA LEU A 114 -0.30 6.98 -3.86
C LEU A 114 0.17 6.08 -2.70
N VAL A 115 0.68 6.67 -1.62
CA VAL A 115 1.17 5.91 -0.46
C VAL A 115 0.06 5.74 0.58
N LEU A 116 -0.21 4.50 0.97
CA LEU A 116 -1.25 4.09 1.90
C LEU A 116 -0.67 3.27 3.05
N ALA A 117 -1.14 3.49 4.27
CA ALA A 117 -0.84 2.61 5.39
C ALA A 117 -1.89 1.48 5.47
N ALA A 118 -1.46 0.23 5.63
CA ALA A 118 -2.35 -0.93 5.68
C ALA A 118 -3.22 -0.99 6.95
N ASP A 119 -2.95 -0.14 7.94
CA ASP A 119 -3.56 -0.17 9.27
C ASP A 119 -4.45 1.04 9.57
N HIS A 120 -4.87 1.78 8.54
CA HIS A 120 -5.79 2.90 8.67
C HIS A 120 -7.26 2.48 8.41
N ALA A 121 -8.12 2.81 9.36
CA ALA A 121 -9.57 2.68 9.20
C ALA A 121 -10.14 3.98 8.61
N ILE A 122 -10.61 3.92 7.36
CA ILE A 122 -11.27 5.03 6.67
C ILE A 122 -12.74 4.69 6.56
N ALA A 123 -13.62 5.52 7.14
CA ALA A 123 -15.06 5.25 7.18
C ALA A 123 -15.79 5.67 5.90
N ASN A 124 -15.32 6.73 5.23
CA ASN A 124 -15.95 7.25 4.01
C ASN A 124 -15.07 6.96 2.79
N GLU A 125 -15.37 5.86 2.10
CA GLU A 125 -14.61 5.40 0.93
C GLU A 125 -14.87 6.26 -0.31
N GLU A 126 -16.08 6.81 -0.47
CA GLU A 126 -16.41 7.71 -1.58
C GLU A 126 -15.63 9.02 -1.50
N ALA A 127 -15.55 9.61 -0.30
CA ALA A 127 -14.76 10.82 -0.07
C ALA A 127 -13.26 10.54 -0.30
N PHE A 128 -12.78 9.36 0.09
CA PHE A 128 -11.40 8.94 -0.19
C PHE A 128 -11.15 8.86 -1.70
N ALA A 129 -12.00 8.15 -2.45
CA ALA A 129 -11.85 7.99 -3.89
C ALA A 129 -11.91 9.34 -4.62
N THR A 130 -12.86 10.20 -4.24
CA THR A 130 -12.97 11.57 -4.75
C THR A 130 -11.71 12.37 -4.49
N ARG A 131 -11.11 12.24 -3.30
CA ARG A 131 -9.89 12.96 -2.95
C ARG A 131 -8.67 12.44 -3.69
N CYS A 132 -8.57 11.13 -3.94
CA CYS A 132 -7.52 10.53 -4.76
C CYS A 132 -7.63 10.89 -6.25
N ALA A 133 -8.86 11.04 -6.77
CA ALA A 133 -9.12 11.45 -8.14
C ALA A 133 -8.94 12.96 -8.38
N ALA A 134 -8.88 13.76 -7.31
CA ALA A 134 -8.70 15.20 -7.44
C ALA A 134 -7.35 15.51 -8.10
N PRO A 135 -7.27 16.51 -9.00
CA PRO A 135 -6.01 16.91 -9.62
C PRO A 135 -4.99 17.26 -8.55
N CYS A 136 -3.93 16.47 -8.45
CA CYS A 136 -2.78 16.83 -7.66
C CYS A 136 -1.94 17.79 -8.49
N PRO A 137 -1.54 18.97 -7.96
CA PRO A 137 -0.51 19.75 -8.62
C PRO A 137 0.74 18.87 -8.70
N VAL A 138 1.07 18.42 -9.91
CA VAL A 138 2.27 17.60 -10.13
C VAL A 138 3.43 18.43 -9.63
N PRO A 139 4.19 17.99 -8.60
CA PRO A 139 5.39 18.70 -8.22
C PRO A 139 6.31 18.65 -9.43
N THR A 140 6.53 19.80 -10.08
CA THR A 140 7.57 19.91 -11.10
C THR A 140 8.86 19.44 -10.46
N ARG A 141 9.63 18.59 -11.15
CA ARG A 141 10.95 18.13 -10.68
C ARG A 141 11.66 19.31 -10.07
N ALA A 142 11.85 19.26 -8.75
CA ALA A 142 12.57 20.30 -8.05
C ALA A 142 14.02 20.16 -8.50
N ASN A 143 14.50 21.14 -9.26
CA ASN A 143 15.91 21.28 -9.60
C ASN A 143 16.64 21.71 -8.31
N TRP A 144 16.98 20.74 -7.47
CA TRP A 144 17.95 20.92 -6.39
C TRP A 144 19.35 20.69 -6.92
#